data_AF-A0A317H176-F1
#
_entry.id   AF-A0A317H176-F1
#
_cell.length_a   1.000
_cell.length_b   1.000
_cell.length_c   1.000
_cell.angle_alpha   90.00
_cell.angle_beta   90.00
_cell.angle_gamma   90.00
#
_symmetry.space_group_name_H-M   'P 1'
#
loop_
_entity.id
_entity.type
_entity.pdbx_description
1 polymer ?
#
loop_
_entity_poly.entity_id
_entity_poly.type
_entity_poly.pdbx_seq_one_letter_code
_entity_poly.pdbx_strand_id
1 'polypeptide(L)'
;MDTFTILLIIALVLSLPGSLFIGYRLSTRRAKMASVIAGVIGTVAVAVAIYYFVNNNSISLDGLSYFLGAFFACSVGSFTGTLLANFAIGTGDRTRGLSPSEFS
;
A
#
# COMPACT_ATOMS: atom_id res chain seq x y z
N MET A 1 -4.66 -25.32 4.98
CA MET A 1 -4.19 -24.12 4.25
C MET A 1 -4.52 -24.34 2.81
N ASP A 2 -5.49 -23.58 2.29
CA ASP A 2 -5.99 -23.78 0.94
C ASP A 2 -5.04 -23.13 -0.07
N THR A 3 -4.95 -23.69 -1.27
CA THR A 3 -4.03 -23.24 -2.34
C THR A 3 -4.16 -21.73 -2.62
N PHE A 4 -5.37 -21.17 -2.52
CA PHE A 4 -5.62 -19.72 -2.65
C PHE A 4 -4.98 -18.89 -1.55
N THR A 5 -4.90 -19.39 -0.32
CA THR A 5 -4.22 -18.68 0.79
C THR A 5 -2.71 -18.59 0.52
N ILE A 6 -2.12 -19.68 0.01
CA ILE A 6 -0.69 -19.71 -0.34
C ILE A 6 -0.41 -18.72 -1.48
N LEU A 7 -1.23 -18.73 -2.53
CA LEU A 7 -1.09 -17.81 -3.67
C LEU A 7 -1.22 -16.34 -3.24
N LEU A 8 -2.14 -16.02 -2.34
CA LEU A 8 -2.29 -14.66 -1.78
C LEU A 8 -1.03 -14.22 -1.03
N ILE A 9 -0.46 -15.08 -0.18
CA ILE A 9 0.75 -14.77 0.58
C ILE A 9 1.92 -14.51 -0.38
N ILE A 10 2.09 -15.36 -1.39
CA ILE A 10 3.15 -15.19 -2.40
C ILE A 10 2.95 -13.86 -3.14
N ALA A 11 1.73 -13.57 -3.60
CA ALA A 11 1.40 -12.32 -4.28
C ALA A 11 1.70 -11.09 -3.39
N LEU A 12 1.33 -11.15 -2.10
CA LEU A 12 1.60 -10.09 -1.13
C LEU A 12 3.11 -9.84 -0.99
N VAL A 13 3.90 -10.90 -0.74
CA VAL A 13 5.35 -10.77 -0.54
C VAL A 13 6.05 -10.25 -1.79
N LEU A 14 5.67 -10.75 -2.98
CA LEU A 14 6.26 -10.32 -4.25
C LEU A 14 5.89 -8.88 -4.63
N SER A 15 4.73 -8.37 -4.18
CA SER A 15 4.28 -7.01 -4.50
C SER A 15 5.02 -5.90 -3.72
N LEU A 16 5.56 -6.24 -2.55
CA LEU A 16 6.21 -5.30 -1.64
C LEU A 16 7.53 -4.69 -2.18
N PRO A 17 8.53 -5.47 -2.68
CA PRO A 17 9.83 -4.91 -3.02
C PRO A 17 9.77 -3.84 -4.11
N GLY A 18 8.96 -4.04 -5.16
CA GLY A 18 8.83 -3.07 -6.25
C GLY A 18 8.16 -1.76 -5.79
N SER A 19 7.03 -1.88 -5.10
CA SER A 19 6.24 -0.73 -4.65
C SER A 19 6.96 0.09 -3.56
N LEU A 20 7.60 -0.58 -2.59
CA LEU A 20 8.35 0.08 -1.52
C LEU A 20 9.63 0.76 -2.04
N PHE A 21 10.30 0.18 -3.04
CA PHE A 21 11.48 0.80 -3.65
C PHE A 21 11.13 2.12 -4.36
N ILE A 22 10.06 2.10 -5.18
CA ILE A 22 9.55 3.30 -5.86
C ILE A 22 9.10 4.32 -4.82
N GLY A 23 8.35 3.88 -3.81
CA GLY A 23 7.91 4.73 -2.71
C GLY A 23 9.07 5.41 -1.99
N TYR A 24 10.11 4.67 -1.63
CA TYR A 24 11.29 5.20 -0.96
C TYR A 24 12.05 6.23 -1.83
N ARG A 25 12.07 6.05 -3.15
CA ARG A 25 12.70 6.99 -4.10
C ARG A 25 11.92 8.29 -4.27
N LEU A 26 10.59 8.22 -4.29
CA LEU A 26 9.71 9.38 -4.48
C LEU A 26 9.49 10.19 -3.20
N SER A 27 9.78 9.63 -2.03
CA SER A 27 9.50 10.27 -0.74
C SER A 27 10.57 11.27 -0.31
N THR A 28 10.13 12.37 0.33
CA THR A 28 11.03 13.37 0.94
C THR A 28 11.79 12.78 2.13
N ARG A 29 12.98 13.30 2.48
CA ARG A 29 13.85 12.74 3.54
C ARG A 29 13.12 12.47 4.87
N ARG A 30 12.15 13.31 5.24
CA ARG A 30 11.36 13.18 6.48
C ARG A 30 10.20 12.18 6.34
N ALA A 31 9.60 12.08 5.16
CA ALA A 31 8.47 11.19 4.90
C ALA A 31 8.89 9.76 4.51
N LYS A 32 10.16 9.51 4.17
CA LYS A 32 10.65 8.22 3.67
C LYS A 32 10.29 7.00 4.52
N MET A 33 10.49 7.08 5.84
CA MET A 33 10.18 5.94 6.71
C MET A 33 8.67 5.76 6.86
N ALA A 34 7.94 6.86 7.00
CA ALA A 34 6.49 6.84 7.14
C ALA A 34 5.78 6.35 5.88
N SER A 35 6.30 6.68 4.69
CA SER A 35 5.74 6.26 3.41
C SER A 35 5.96 4.76 3.16
N VAL A 36 7.13 4.23 3.53
CA VAL A 36 7.39 2.78 3.49
C VAL A 36 6.44 2.02 4.42
N ILE A 37 6.27 2.50 5.66
CA ILE A 37 5.35 1.87 6.62
C ILE A 37 3.90 1.95 6.11
N ALA A 38 3.47 3.09 5.60
CA ALA A 38 2.13 3.25 5.05
C ALA A 38 1.89 2.37 3.81
N GLY A 39 2.91 2.14 2.99
CA GLY A 39 2.86 1.17 1.90
C GLY A 39 2.62 -0.25 2.41
N VAL A 40 3.40 -0.71 3.40
CA VAL A 40 3.19 -2.03 4.01
C VAL A 40 1.78 -2.17 4.58
N ILE A 41 1.29 -1.16 5.30
CA ILE A 41 -0.07 -1.15 5.86
C ILE A 41 -1.12 -1.24 4.74
N GLY A 42 -0.96 -0.46 3.67
CA GLY A 42 -1.85 -0.49 2.51
C GLY A 42 -1.90 -1.88 1.85
N THR A 43 -0.76 -2.54 1.66
CA THR A 43 -0.71 -3.91 1.12
C THR A 43 -1.43 -4.91 2.03
N VAL A 44 -1.16 -4.87 3.33
CA VAL A 44 -1.79 -5.78 4.30
C VAL A 44 -3.30 -5.58 4.32
N ALA A 45 -3.77 -4.33 4.31
CA ALA A 45 -5.20 -4.03 4.27
C ALA A 45 -5.89 -4.61 3.03
N VAL A 46 -5.26 -4.48 1.85
CA VAL A 46 -5.80 -5.06 0.61
C VAL A 46 -5.81 -6.58 0.64
N ALA A 47 -4.73 -7.23 1.11
CA ALA A 47 -4.69 -8.69 1.21
C ALA A 47 -5.74 -9.24 2.19
N VAL A 48 -5.97 -8.57 3.32
CA VAL A 48 -7.03 -8.93 4.26
C VAL A 48 -8.41 -8.79 3.60
N ALA A 49 -8.66 -7.70 2.86
CA ALA A 49 -9.91 -7.51 2.15
C ALA A 49 -10.16 -8.62 1.11
N ILE A 50 -9.14 -9.01 0.34
CA ILE A 50 -9.24 -10.11 -0.63
C ILE A 50 -9.52 -11.43 0.09
N TYR A 51 -8.81 -11.72 1.18
CA TYR A 51 -9.00 -12.95 1.96
C TYR A 51 -10.45 -13.10 2.44
N TYR A 52 -11.02 -12.06 3.06
CA TYR A 52 -12.41 -12.08 3.51
C TYR A 52 -13.40 -12.19 2.34
N PHE A 53 -13.13 -11.49 1.24
CA PHE A 53 -14.01 -11.52 0.08
C PHE A 53 -14.10 -12.92 -0.54
N VAL A 54 -12.96 -13.60 -0.69
CA VAL A 54 -12.90 -14.96 -1.25
C VAL A 54 -13.56 -15.96 -0.32
N ASN A 55 -13.29 -15.88 0.97
CA ASN A 55 -13.80 -16.84 1.95
C ASN A 55 -15.34 -16.72 2.11
N ASN A 56 -15.90 -15.52 1.96
CA ASN A 56 -17.34 -15.30 2.13
C ASN A 56 -18.17 -15.58 0.87
N ASN A 57 -17.60 -15.48 -0.33
CA ASN A 57 -18.37 -15.55 -1.59
C ASN A 57 -18.21 -16.88 -2.34
N SER A 58 -17.44 -17.86 -1.82
CA SER A 58 -17.26 -19.19 -2.42
C SER A 58 -16.98 -19.16 -3.93
N ILE A 59 -16.20 -18.17 -4.38
CA ILE A 59 -15.97 -17.91 -5.81
C ILE A 59 -14.98 -18.94 -6.34
N SER A 60 -15.37 -19.66 -7.40
CA SER A 60 -14.46 -20.48 -8.18
C SER A 60 -13.65 -19.57 -9.11
N LEU A 61 -12.40 -19.29 -8.74
CA LEU A 61 -11.44 -18.55 -9.56
C LEU A 61 -10.31 -19.47 -9.99
N ASP A 62 -9.85 -19.30 -11.23
CA ASP A 62 -8.62 -19.95 -11.68
C ASP A 62 -7.42 -19.41 -10.88
N GLY A 63 -6.50 -20.31 -10.51
CA GLY A 63 -5.37 -20.01 -9.63
C GLY A 63 -4.45 -18.93 -10.19
N LEU A 64 -4.23 -18.92 -11.51
CA LEU A 64 -3.41 -17.91 -12.18
C LEU A 64 -4.08 -16.53 -12.14
N SER A 65 -5.38 -16.47 -12.45
CA SER A 65 -6.16 -15.23 -12.45
C SER A 65 -6.25 -14.63 -11.05
N TYR A 66 -6.47 -15.49 -10.04
CA TYR A 66 -6.47 -15.08 -8.64
C TYR A 66 -5.12 -14.51 -8.21
N PHE A 67 -4.02 -15.21 -8.55
CA PHE A 67 -2.67 -14.76 -8.23
C PHE A 67 -2.36 -13.40 -8.86
N LEU A 68 -2.63 -13.23 -10.17
CA LEU A 68 -2.36 -11.98 -10.88
C LEU A 68 -3.18 -10.82 -10.30
N GLY A 69 -4.47 -11.06 -10.05
CA GLY A 69 -5.37 -10.06 -9.47
C GLY A 69 -4.92 -9.64 -8.07
N ALA A 70 -4.60 -10.60 -7.20
CA ALA A 70 -4.11 -10.31 -5.85
C ALA A 70 -2.77 -9.56 -5.88
N PHE A 71 -1.85 -9.94 -6.77
CA PHE A 71 -0.56 -9.29 -6.93
C PHE A 71 -0.70 -7.82 -7.36
N PHE A 72 -1.54 -7.55 -8.37
CA PHE A 72 -1.81 -6.19 -8.83
C PHE A 72 -2.50 -5.35 -7.75
N ALA A 73 -3.53 -5.91 -7.11
CA ALA A 73 -4.26 -5.21 -6.05
C ALA A 73 -3.35 -4.85 -4.87
N CYS A 74 -2.52 -5.79 -4.41
CA CYS A 74 -1.54 -5.57 -3.34
C CYS A 74 -0.49 -4.52 -3.71
N SER A 75 -0.03 -4.52 -4.97
CA SER A 75 0.92 -3.52 -5.50
C SER A 75 0.31 -2.11 -5.50
N VAL A 76 -0.95 -1.99 -5.96
CA VAL A 76 -1.69 -0.71 -5.97
C VAL A 76 -1.99 -0.25 -4.54
N GLY A 77 -2.34 -1.16 -3.63
CA GLY A 77 -2.53 -0.87 -2.21
C GLY A 77 -1.28 -0.28 -1.56
N SER A 78 -0.12 -0.89 -1.80
CA SER A 78 1.18 -0.39 -1.34
C SER A 78 1.48 1.02 -1.86
N PHE A 79 1.32 1.20 -3.17
CA PHE A 79 1.63 2.46 -3.83
C PHE A 79 0.71 3.59 -3.33
N THR A 80 -0.58 3.30 -3.21
CA THR A 80 -1.57 4.25 -2.69
C THR A 80 -1.27 4.62 -1.24
N GLY A 81 -0.97 3.64 -0.38
CA GLY A 81 -0.60 3.89 1.02
C GLY A 81 0.63 4.79 1.15
N THR A 82 1.65 4.50 0.34
CA THR A 82 2.88 5.31 0.27
C THR A 82 2.58 6.75 -0.17
N LEU A 83 1.77 6.94 -1.21
CA LEU A 83 1.39 8.27 -1.70
C LEU A 83 0.61 9.05 -0.65
N LEU A 84 -0.36 8.43 0.01
CA LEU A 84 -1.17 9.07 1.04
C LEU A 84 -0.31 9.59 2.20
N ALA A 85 0.67 8.80 2.66
CA ALA A 85 1.59 9.25 3.70
C ALA A 85 2.49 10.40 3.23
N ASN A 86 2.98 10.35 1.99
CA ASN A 86 3.74 11.47 1.41
C ASN A 86 2.92 12.76 1.31
N PHE A 87 1.66 12.67 0.89
CA PHE A 87 0.75 13.81 0.84
C PHE A 87 0.45 14.33 2.25
N ALA A 88 0.09 13.47 3.20
CA ALA A 88 -0.23 13.88 4.57
C ALA A 88 0.94 14.61 5.24
N ILE A 89 2.15 14.10 5.11
CA ILE A 89 3.36 14.71 5.70
C ILE A 89 3.77 15.96 4.92
N GLY A 90 3.72 15.92 3.59
CA GLY A 90 4.04 17.07 2.74
C GLY A 90 3.10 18.26 2.92
N THR A 91 1.83 18.02 3.30
CA THR A 91 0.86 19.08 3.59
C THR A 91 1.07 19.65 4.99
N GLY A 92 1.44 18.81 5.97
CA GLY A 92 1.80 19.25 7.33
C GLY A 92 3.06 20.13 7.41
N ASP A 93 4.00 19.97 6.47
CA ASP A 93 5.15 20.87 6.37
C ASP A 93 4.79 22.23 5.73
N ARG A 94 3.78 22.28 4.85
CA ARG A 94 3.31 23.54 4.23
C ARG A 94 2.52 24.42 5.19
N THR A 95 1.79 23.84 6.14
CA THR A 95 1.08 24.60 7.18
C THR A 95 2.00 25.22 8.23
N ARG A 96 3.19 24.66 8.46
CA ARG A 96 4.20 25.22 9.39
C ARG A 96 4.94 26.45 8.85
N GLY A 97 4.73 26.82 7.58
CA GLY A 97 5.33 28.01 6.96
C GLY A 97 4.56 29.31 7.18
N LEU A 98 3.33 29.27 7.69
CA LEU A 98 2.55 30.47 7.98
C LEU A 98 2.90 31.00 9.38
N SER A 99 3.94 31.82 9.46
CA SER A 99 4.19 32.61 10.67
C SER A 99 3.07 33.65 10.80
N PRO A 100 2.46 33.83 12.00
CA PRO A 100 1.51 34.92 12.26
C PRO A 100 2.04 36.32 11.92
N SER A 101 3.35 36.47 11.75
CA SER A 101 4.01 37.72 11.38
C SER A 101 3.88 38.14 9.91
N GLU A 102 3.33 37.28 9.03
CA GLU A 102 3.11 37.64 7.60
C GLU A 102 1.70 38.18 7.33
N PHE A 103 0.86 38.29 8.37
CA PHE A 103 -0.49 38.88 8.30
C PHE A 103 -0.55 40.34 8.80
N SER A 104 0.60 41.00 8.99
CA SER A 104 0.69 42.42 9.39
C SER A 104 0.94 43.34 8.22
#